data_AF-A0A3N0IK25-F1
#
_entry.id   AF-A0A3N0IK25-F1
#
_cell.length_a   1.000
_cell.length_b   1.000
_cell.length_c   1.000
_cell.angle_alpha   90.00
_cell.angle_beta   90.00
_cell.angle_gamma   90.00
#
_symmetry.space_group_name_H-M   'P 1'
#
loop_
_entity.id
_entity.type
_entity.pdbx_description
1 polymer ?
#
loop_
_entity_poly.entity_id
_entity_poly.type
_entity_poly.pdbx_seq_one_letter_code
_entity_poly.pdbx_strand_id
1 'polypeptide(L)'
;MKPEDMLGGAPVGKPYIRTRDVFQTDNDNGVEGYSDEALALVADTEKTGVPEGVNAVGMAGSAKHGTIAVQLFARVNPETHVIEQAGYRAHGCLAMIASACAAVYWMEGKTVEEAAAISADLLAEARGVVPRDKSYTARYAACAVRGVCGDFFIRQGVTFEDMLARPHACDDASLDCVLCENCSLRNSMVDLEVASRLRAAKEA
;
A
#
# COMPACT_ATOMS: atom_id res chain seq x y z
N MET A 1 3.19 -0.80 21.20
CA MET A 1 3.71 0.35 20.44
C MET A 1 2.49 1.17 20.05
N LYS A 2 2.53 2.50 20.07
CA LYS A 2 1.37 3.26 19.60
C LYS A 2 1.37 3.32 18.07
N PRO A 3 0.21 3.48 17.41
CA PRO A 3 0.15 3.59 15.94
C PRO A 3 1.09 4.67 15.39
N GLU A 4 1.20 5.81 16.08
CA GLU A 4 2.12 6.91 15.72
C GLU A 4 3.60 6.50 15.67
N ASP A 5 4.03 5.57 16.54
CA ASP A 5 5.41 5.10 16.59
C ASP A 5 5.73 4.13 15.44
N MET A 6 4.70 3.56 14.79
CA MET A 6 4.84 2.58 13.71
C MET A 6 5.06 3.21 12.34
N LEU A 7 4.67 4.49 12.18
CA LEU A 7 4.62 5.21 10.90
C LEU A 7 5.56 6.41 10.85
N GLY A 8 6.68 6.34 11.58
CA GLY A 8 7.73 7.37 11.70
C GLY A 8 7.59 8.61 10.81
N GLY A 9 7.00 9.68 11.36
CA GLY A 9 6.78 10.95 10.65
C GLY A 9 5.34 11.21 10.21
N ALA A 10 4.44 10.22 10.29
CA ALA A 10 3.01 10.42 10.05
C ALA A 10 2.38 11.44 11.02
N PRO A 11 1.35 12.20 10.58
CA PRO A 11 0.68 13.17 11.45
C PRO A 11 -0.06 12.48 12.59
N VAL A 12 -0.10 13.15 13.75
CA VAL A 12 -0.73 12.65 14.97
C VAL A 12 -1.82 13.59 15.42
N GLY A 13 -2.93 13.02 15.90
CA GLY A 13 -4.04 13.75 16.48
C GLY A 13 -5.09 14.21 15.48
N LYS A 14 -6.28 14.54 15.98
CA LYS A 14 -7.43 14.90 15.15
C LYS A 14 -7.12 16.13 14.29
N PRO A 15 -7.29 16.07 12.96
CA PRO A 15 -7.12 17.23 12.10
C PRO A 15 -8.24 18.23 12.35
N TYR A 16 -7.89 19.50 12.50
CA TYR A 16 -8.85 20.60 12.66
C TYR A 16 -8.65 21.65 11.56
N ILE A 17 -9.72 21.95 10.83
CA ILE A 17 -9.75 23.15 9.98
C ILE A 17 -10.16 24.33 10.87
N ARG A 18 -9.19 24.90 11.59
CA ARG A 18 -9.36 26.13 12.38
C ARG A 18 -8.66 27.28 11.68
N THR A 19 -9.45 28.21 11.15
CA THR A 19 -8.95 29.52 10.74
C THR A 19 -9.60 30.59 11.62
N ARG A 20 -9.16 31.84 11.48
CA ARG A 20 -9.79 32.96 12.21
C ARG A 20 -11.31 33.04 11.97
N ASP A 21 -11.74 32.65 10.77
CA ASP A 21 -13.11 32.84 10.28
C ASP A 21 -13.85 31.51 10.03
N VAL A 22 -13.19 30.36 10.27
CA VAL A 22 -13.76 29.01 10.14
C VAL A 22 -13.50 28.22 11.42
N PHE A 23 -14.57 27.90 12.14
CA PHE A 23 -14.51 27.08 13.35
C PHE A 23 -15.48 25.91 13.23
N GLN A 24 -14.97 24.70 13.46
CA GLN A 24 -15.75 23.48 13.43
C GLN A 24 -16.42 23.25 14.79
N THR A 25 -17.75 23.37 14.83
CA THR A 25 -18.56 23.18 16.05
C THR A 25 -19.08 21.74 16.21
N ASP A 26 -19.23 21.03 15.10
CA ASP A 26 -19.60 19.61 15.06
C ASP A 26 -18.45 18.82 14.43
N ASN A 27 -17.77 18.01 15.25
CA ASN A 27 -16.49 17.41 14.91
C ASN A 27 -16.59 15.96 14.44
N ASP A 28 -17.75 15.33 14.59
CA ASP A 28 -17.90 13.87 14.42
C ASP A 28 -18.91 13.49 13.34
N ASN A 29 -19.74 14.42 12.88
CA ASN A 29 -20.75 14.19 11.86
C ASN A 29 -20.12 13.69 10.55
N GLY A 30 -20.43 12.43 10.18
CA GLY A 30 -19.97 11.78 8.96
C GLY A 30 -18.63 11.04 9.07
N VAL A 31 -17.99 11.04 10.24
CA VAL A 31 -16.74 10.29 10.53
C VAL A 31 -16.90 9.36 11.74
N GLU A 32 -18.12 9.00 12.09
CA GLU A 32 -18.41 8.10 13.20
C GLU A 32 -17.71 6.75 13.00
N GLY A 33 -16.99 6.30 14.02
CA GLY A 33 -16.24 5.03 13.98
C GLY A 33 -14.85 5.11 13.36
N TYR A 34 -14.40 6.30 12.94
CA TYR A 34 -12.99 6.56 12.66
C TYR A 34 -12.28 7.03 13.93
N SER A 35 -11.05 6.54 14.12
CA SER A 35 -10.13 7.04 15.14
C SER A 35 -9.46 8.34 14.72
N ASP A 36 -8.94 9.09 15.70
CA ASP A 36 -8.22 10.34 15.45
C ASP A 36 -6.96 10.08 14.60
N GLU A 37 -6.28 8.95 14.80
CA GLU A 37 -5.13 8.53 14.01
C GLU A 37 -5.50 8.28 12.55
N ALA A 38 -6.61 7.59 12.30
CA ALA A 38 -7.09 7.35 10.94
C ALA A 38 -7.48 8.65 10.24
N LEU A 39 -8.11 9.60 10.95
CA LEU A 39 -8.47 10.90 10.40
C LEU A 39 -7.23 11.78 10.15
N ALA A 40 -6.20 11.71 11.00
CA ALA A 40 -4.94 12.39 10.78
C ALA A 40 -4.29 11.97 9.45
N LEU A 41 -4.26 10.66 9.19
CA LEU A 41 -3.75 10.10 7.93
C LEU A 41 -4.57 10.51 6.70
N VAL A 42 -5.89 10.66 6.85
CA VAL A 42 -6.77 11.14 5.77
C VAL A 42 -6.47 12.59 5.42
N ALA A 43 -6.17 13.42 6.43
CA ALA A 43 -5.89 14.83 6.24
C ALA A 43 -4.45 15.09 5.75
N ASP A 44 -3.59 14.09 5.76
CA ASP A 44 -2.23 14.23 5.24
C ASP A 44 -2.24 14.40 3.72
N THR A 45 -1.50 15.40 3.25
CA THR A 45 -1.32 15.66 1.82
C THR A 45 0.12 15.49 1.38
N GLU A 46 1.07 15.35 2.31
CA GLU A 46 2.51 15.34 2.03
C GLU A 46 2.90 14.18 1.11
N LYS A 47 2.33 13.00 1.35
CA LYS A 47 2.65 11.77 0.58
C LYS A 47 1.73 11.53 -0.61
N THR A 48 0.86 12.48 -0.95
CA THR A 48 -0.06 12.32 -2.08
C THR A 48 0.65 12.52 -3.42
N GLY A 49 0.26 11.72 -4.42
CA GLY A 49 0.79 11.82 -5.77
C GLY A 49 1.96 10.89 -6.06
N VAL A 50 2.76 11.27 -7.05
CA VAL A 50 3.88 10.45 -7.57
C VAL A 50 5.17 11.22 -7.27
N PRO A 51 6.06 10.69 -6.41
CA PRO A 51 7.36 11.29 -6.17
C PRO A 51 8.22 11.37 -7.44
N GLU A 52 9.22 12.25 -7.44
CA GLU A 52 10.19 12.32 -8.53
C GLU A 52 11.14 11.10 -8.50
N GLY A 53 11.46 10.56 -9.68
CA GLY A 53 12.39 9.44 -9.81
C GLY A 53 11.83 8.07 -9.41
N VAL A 54 10.50 7.90 -9.39
CA VAL A 54 9.84 6.63 -9.12
C VAL A 54 10.31 5.54 -10.08
N ASN A 55 10.74 4.42 -9.52
CA ASN A 55 11.21 3.24 -10.25
C ASN A 55 10.47 1.95 -9.84
N ALA A 56 9.47 2.05 -8.95
CA ALA A 56 8.63 0.93 -8.54
C ALA A 56 7.17 1.38 -8.29
N VAL A 57 6.21 0.58 -8.75
CA VAL A 57 4.77 0.88 -8.70
C VAL A 57 3.96 -0.37 -8.37
N GLY A 58 3.02 -0.24 -7.44
CA GLY A 58 2.11 -1.32 -7.05
C GLY A 58 0.67 -0.84 -7.01
N MET A 59 -0.27 -1.71 -7.36
CA MET A 59 -1.70 -1.41 -7.30
C MET A 59 -2.48 -2.60 -6.76
N ALA A 60 -3.48 -2.31 -5.92
CA ALA A 60 -4.45 -3.30 -5.47
C ALA A 60 -5.85 -2.68 -5.30
N GLY A 61 -6.90 -3.46 -5.56
CA GLY A 61 -8.29 -3.04 -5.31
C GLY A 61 -9.34 -3.75 -6.16
N SER A 62 -10.59 -3.68 -5.73
CA SER A 62 -11.72 -4.30 -6.41
C SER A 62 -12.26 -3.41 -7.51
N ALA A 63 -12.36 -3.98 -8.72
CA ALA A 63 -12.94 -3.31 -9.88
C ALA A 63 -14.46 -3.57 -9.99
N LYS A 64 -14.97 -4.72 -9.54
CA LYS A 64 -16.39 -5.09 -9.73
C LYS A 64 -17.37 -4.29 -8.87
N HIS A 65 -16.92 -3.76 -7.73
CA HIS A 65 -17.75 -2.91 -6.88
C HIS A 65 -17.66 -1.42 -7.21
N GLY A 66 -16.78 -1.05 -8.15
CA GLY A 66 -16.47 0.34 -8.48
C GLY A 66 -15.88 1.08 -7.29
N THR A 67 -14.89 1.93 -7.56
CA THR A 67 -14.46 3.02 -6.67
C THR A 67 -13.36 2.74 -5.63
N ILE A 68 -12.99 1.51 -5.21
CA ILE A 68 -11.96 1.35 -4.14
C ILE A 68 -10.68 0.69 -4.64
N ALA A 69 -9.65 1.50 -4.82
CA ALA A 69 -8.32 1.06 -5.22
C ALA A 69 -7.23 1.97 -4.66
N VAL A 70 -6.04 1.41 -4.53
CA VAL A 70 -4.82 2.14 -4.16
C VAL A 70 -3.71 1.83 -5.14
N GLN A 71 -2.98 2.87 -5.51
CA GLN A 71 -1.73 2.81 -6.24
C GLN A 71 -0.65 3.44 -5.38
N LEU A 72 0.43 2.68 -5.15
CA LEU A 72 1.60 3.10 -4.40
C LEU A 72 2.78 3.25 -5.36
N PHE A 73 3.63 4.22 -5.06
CA PHE A 73 4.82 4.55 -5.83
C PHE A 73 6.01 4.61 -4.88
N ALA A 74 7.15 4.12 -5.33
CA ALA A 74 8.40 4.22 -4.58
C ALA A 74 9.57 4.62 -5.49
N ARG A 75 10.46 5.45 -4.94
CA ARG A 75 11.84 5.57 -5.39
C ARG A 75 12.70 4.67 -4.49
N VAL A 76 13.20 3.60 -5.09
CA VAL A 76 14.05 2.61 -4.43
C VAL A 76 15.50 2.83 -4.88
N ASN A 77 16.42 2.87 -3.93
CA ASN A 77 17.84 2.88 -4.25
C ASN A 77 18.25 1.51 -4.85
N PRO A 78 18.80 1.46 -6.08
CA PRO A 78 19.11 0.19 -6.73
C PRO A 78 20.26 -0.59 -6.10
N GLU A 79 21.13 0.06 -5.31
CA GLU A 79 22.26 -0.59 -4.66
C GLU A 79 21.92 -1.10 -3.27
N THR A 80 21.20 -0.29 -2.48
CA THR A 80 20.88 -0.62 -1.09
C THR A 80 19.51 -1.26 -0.92
N HIS A 81 18.67 -1.23 -1.96
CA HIS A 81 17.26 -1.63 -1.93
C HIS A 81 16.42 -0.88 -0.88
N VAL A 82 16.90 0.27 -0.38
CA VAL A 82 16.14 1.11 0.55
C VAL A 82 15.12 1.94 -0.22
N ILE A 83 13.89 1.98 0.30
CA ILE A 83 12.82 2.85 -0.18
C ILE A 83 13.09 4.26 0.35
N GLU A 84 13.64 5.13 -0.50
CA GLU A 84 14.04 6.48 -0.12
C GLU A 84 12.85 7.45 -0.04
N GLN A 85 11.84 7.22 -0.88
CA GLN A 85 10.64 8.04 -0.94
C GLN A 85 9.47 7.23 -1.46
N ALA A 86 8.29 7.43 -0.88
CA ALA A 86 7.06 6.80 -1.31
C ALA A 86 5.93 7.83 -1.47
N GLY A 87 4.96 7.50 -2.31
CA GLY A 87 3.75 8.30 -2.47
C GLY A 87 2.59 7.44 -2.94
N TYR A 88 1.38 7.99 -2.92
CA TYR A 88 0.18 7.23 -3.27
C TYR A 88 -0.86 8.03 -4.05
N ARG A 89 -1.68 7.27 -4.79
CA ARG A 89 -3.00 7.68 -5.26
C ARG A 89 -4.01 6.68 -4.74
N ALA A 90 -5.07 7.16 -4.12
CA ALA A 90 -6.16 6.32 -3.66
C ALA A 90 -7.48 6.83 -4.23
N HIS A 91 -8.36 5.91 -4.54
CA HIS A 91 -9.74 6.17 -4.89
C HIS A 91 -10.59 5.30 -3.98
N GLY A 92 -11.63 5.87 -3.36
CA GLY A 92 -12.52 5.14 -2.47
C GLY A 92 -12.89 5.89 -1.20
N CYS A 93 -13.14 5.15 -0.13
CA CYS A 93 -13.54 5.68 1.17
C CYS A 93 -12.35 6.26 1.96
N LEU A 94 -12.65 7.03 3.02
CA LEU A 94 -11.64 7.59 3.92
C LEU A 94 -10.71 6.50 4.50
N ALA A 95 -11.25 5.31 4.79
CA ALA A 95 -10.44 4.19 5.27
C ALA A 95 -9.39 3.72 4.23
N MET A 96 -9.69 3.81 2.93
CA MET A 96 -8.73 3.49 1.88
C MET A 96 -7.62 4.54 1.78
N ILE A 97 -7.99 5.83 1.91
CA ILE A 97 -7.03 6.95 1.94
C ILE A 97 -6.10 6.79 3.16
N ALA A 98 -6.67 6.56 4.35
CA ALA A 98 -5.91 6.33 5.58
C ALA A 98 -4.94 5.14 5.44
N SER A 99 -5.42 4.01 4.89
CA SER A 99 -4.59 2.81 4.72
C SER A 99 -3.47 3.02 3.68
N ALA A 100 -3.73 3.79 2.62
CA ALA A 100 -2.73 4.12 1.61
C ALA A 100 -1.64 5.04 2.17
N CYS A 101 -2.06 6.06 2.94
CA CYS A 101 -1.16 6.96 3.65
C CYS A 101 -0.30 6.19 4.67
N ALA A 102 -0.91 5.33 5.50
CA ALA A 102 -0.16 4.47 6.41
C ALA A 102 0.85 3.57 5.68
N ALA A 103 0.49 3.02 4.52
CA ALA A 103 1.38 2.15 3.76
C ALA A 103 2.64 2.87 3.26
N VAL A 104 2.52 4.10 2.76
CA VAL A 104 3.69 4.84 2.27
C VAL A 104 4.63 5.27 3.40
N TYR A 105 4.10 5.69 4.55
CA TYR A 105 4.92 5.95 5.74
C TYR A 105 5.58 4.68 6.27
N TRP A 106 4.88 3.54 6.23
CA TRP A 106 5.47 2.26 6.62
C TRP A 106 6.65 1.87 5.72
N MET A 107 6.55 2.13 4.42
CA MET A 107 7.55 1.74 3.43
C MET A 107 8.85 2.57 3.52
N GLU A 108 8.75 3.87 3.74
CA GLU A 108 9.92 4.76 3.69
C GLU A 108 10.98 4.39 4.72
N GLY A 109 12.25 4.41 4.29
CA GLY A 109 13.41 4.06 5.10
C GLY A 109 13.62 2.55 5.30
N LYS A 110 12.68 1.69 4.86
CA LYS A 110 12.84 0.23 4.88
C LYS A 110 13.49 -0.27 3.60
N THR A 111 14.12 -1.43 3.68
CA THR A 111 14.46 -2.20 2.49
C THR A 111 13.21 -2.76 1.82
N VAL A 112 13.28 -3.07 0.53
CA VAL A 112 12.17 -3.70 -0.21
C VAL A 112 11.71 -4.99 0.46
N GLU A 113 12.64 -5.84 0.92
CA GLU A 113 12.34 -7.08 1.62
C GLU A 113 11.62 -6.84 2.97
N GLU A 114 12.06 -5.85 3.76
CA GLU A 114 11.41 -5.49 5.02
C GLU A 114 10.01 -4.93 4.81
N ALA A 115 9.83 -4.09 3.77
CA ALA A 115 8.53 -3.54 3.43
C ALA A 115 7.55 -4.63 2.97
N ALA A 116 8.02 -5.62 2.19
CA ALA A 116 7.21 -6.73 1.70
C ALA A 116 6.65 -7.63 2.81
N ALA A 117 7.29 -7.65 3.99
CA ALA A 117 6.84 -8.41 5.15
C ALA A 117 5.60 -7.81 5.86
N ILE A 118 5.06 -6.68 5.38
CA ILE A 118 3.86 -6.06 5.95
C ILE A 118 2.69 -7.04 5.98
N SER A 119 2.01 -7.11 7.13
CA SER A 119 0.73 -7.81 7.26
C SER A 119 -0.43 -6.81 7.27
N ALA A 120 -1.59 -7.26 6.81
CA ALA A 120 -2.80 -6.44 6.84
C ALA A 120 -3.19 -6.02 8.26
N ASP A 121 -2.93 -6.87 9.26
CA ASP A 121 -3.25 -6.61 10.67
C ASP A 121 -2.32 -5.55 11.25
N LEU A 122 -1.01 -5.63 10.96
CA LEU A 122 -0.04 -4.61 11.37
C LEU A 122 -0.39 -3.25 10.76
N LEU A 123 -0.76 -3.24 9.48
CA LEU A 123 -1.16 -2.00 8.81
C LEU A 123 -2.49 -1.47 9.35
N ALA A 124 -3.43 -2.34 9.72
CA ALA A 124 -4.69 -1.95 10.35
C ALA A 124 -4.46 -1.33 11.74
N GLU A 125 -3.51 -1.86 12.51
CA GLU A 125 -3.09 -1.29 13.80
C GLU A 125 -2.47 0.09 13.60
N ALA A 126 -1.51 0.21 12.68
CA ALA A 126 -0.81 1.45 12.38
C ALA A 126 -1.74 2.56 11.83
N ARG A 127 -2.72 2.19 11.01
CA ARG A 127 -3.74 3.13 10.47
C ARG A 127 -4.72 3.61 11.55
N GLY A 128 -4.93 2.81 12.59
CA GLY A 128 -5.99 3.02 13.57
C GLY A 128 -7.35 2.48 13.14
N VAL A 129 -8.33 2.69 14.02
CA VAL A 129 -9.69 2.17 13.92
C VAL A 129 -10.46 2.89 12.81
N VAL A 130 -11.19 2.10 12.03
CA VAL A 130 -12.14 2.54 11.00
C VAL A 130 -13.43 1.71 11.13
N PRO A 131 -14.55 2.12 10.50
CA PRO A 131 -15.78 1.34 10.50
C PRO A 131 -15.57 -0.12 10.06
N ARG A 132 -16.26 -1.05 10.73
CA ARG A 132 -16.04 -2.50 10.58
C ARG A 132 -16.16 -2.99 9.13
N ASP A 133 -17.12 -2.42 8.39
CA ASP A 133 -17.40 -2.72 7.00
C ASP A 133 -16.31 -2.19 6.05
N LYS A 134 -15.34 -1.40 6.52
CA LYS A 134 -14.19 -0.88 5.75
C LYS A 134 -12.84 -1.49 6.17
N SER A 135 -12.84 -2.49 7.03
CA SER A 135 -11.63 -3.14 7.56
C SER A 135 -10.72 -3.73 6.46
N TYR A 136 -11.29 -4.17 5.33
CA TYR A 136 -10.56 -4.75 4.20
C TYR A 136 -9.53 -3.80 3.56
N THR A 137 -9.67 -2.49 3.74
CA THR A 137 -8.80 -1.48 3.11
C THR A 137 -7.32 -1.61 3.50
N ALA A 138 -7.03 -2.10 4.71
CA ALA A 138 -5.66 -2.41 5.13
C ALA A 138 -5.06 -3.57 4.33
N ARG A 139 -5.88 -4.57 3.97
CA ARG A 139 -5.45 -5.69 3.14
C ARG A 139 -5.10 -5.25 1.72
N TYR A 140 -5.87 -4.32 1.17
CA TYR A 140 -5.59 -3.75 -0.15
C TYR A 140 -4.27 -2.97 -0.14
N ALA A 141 -4.07 -2.13 0.88
CA ALA A 141 -2.83 -1.38 1.01
C ALA A 141 -1.60 -2.29 1.22
N ALA A 142 -1.70 -3.32 2.08
CA ALA A 142 -0.62 -4.31 2.25
C ALA A 142 -0.29 -5.08 0.96
N CYS A 143 -1.31 -5.47 0.17
CA CYS A 143 -1.10 -6.07 -1.15
C CYS A 143 -0.42 -5.09 -2.12
N ALA A 144 -0.77 -3.81 -2.09
CA ALA A 144 -0.12 -2.81 -2.93
C ALA A 144 1.34 -2.58 -2.52
N VAL A 145 1.68 -2.64 -1.22
CA VAL A 145 3.07 -2.60 -0.76
C VAL A 145 3.87 -3.76 -1.34
N ARG A 146 3.35 -5.00 -1.21
CA ARG A 146 3.97 -6.17 -1.85
C ARG A 146 4.09 -6.00 -3.35
N GLY A 147 3.10 -5.37 -3.99
CA GLY A 147 3.12 -5.07 -5.41
C GLY A 147 4.21 -4.08 -5.83
N VAL A 148 4.47 -3.02 -5.06
CA VAL A 148 5.61 -2.12 -5.31
C VAL A 148 6.92 -2.90 -5.19
N CYS A 149 7.04 -3.72 -4.15
CA CYS A 149 8.25 -4.49 -3.88
C CYS A 149 8.55 -5.49 -5.00
N GLY A 150 7.54 -6.22 -5.46
CA GLY A 150 7.67 -7.12 -6.59
C GLY A 150 7.96 -6.39 -7.90
N ASP A 151 7.27 -5.30 -8.21
CA ASP A 151 7.52 -4.51 -9.43
C ASP A 151 8.98 -4.03 -9.50
N PHE A 152 9.55 -3.59 -8.37
CA PHE A 152 10.98 -3.24 -8.30
C PHE A 152 11.87 -4.39 -8.75
N PHE A 153 11.73 -5.59 -8.17
CA PHE A 153 12.57 -6.74 -8.55
C PHE A 153 12.36 -7.17 -9.99
N ILE A 154 11.11 -7.21 -10.45
CA ILE A 154 10.77 -7.60 -11.82
C ILE A 154 11.44 -6.66 -12.83
N ARG A 155 11.51 -5.36 -12.54
CA ARG A 155 12.24 -4.38 -13.37
C ARG A 155 13.76 -4.57 -13.35
N GLN A 156 14.31 -5.16 -12.29
CA GLN A 156 15.72 -5.58 -12.23
C GLN A 156 16.00 -6.87 -13.00
N GLY A 157 14.97 -7.50 -13.60
CA GLY A 157 15.13 -8.67 -14.46
C GLY A 157 15.19 -10.00 -13.71
N VAL A 158 14.67 -10.07 -12.48
CA VAL A 158 14.53 -11.35 -11.76
C VAL A 158 13.64 -12.33 -12.54
N THR A 159 13.93 -13.62 -12.41
CA THR A 159 13.14 -14.67 -13.05
C THR A 159 11.88 -15.01 -12.25
N PHE A 160 11.00 -15.82 -12.84
CA PHE A 160 9.82 -16.34 -12.15
C PHE A 160 10.23 -17.18 -10.93
N GLU A 161 11.27 -17.99 -11.08
CA GLU A 161 11.82 -18.86 -10.05
C GLU A 161 12.45 -18.04 -8.92
N ASP A 162 13.18 -16.97 -9.25
CA ASP A 162 13.72 -16.03 -8.26
C ASP A 162 12.61 -15.35 -7.45
N MET A 163 11.52 -14.95 -8.12
CA MET A 163 10.36 -14.39 -7.43
C MET A 163 9.68 -15.42 -6.53
N LEU A 164 9.47 -16.66 -6.97
CA LEU A 164 8.89 -17.72 -6.13
C LEU A 164 9.74 -18.04 -4.90
N ALA A 165 11.06 -17.94 -5.00
CA ALA A 165 11.96 -18.19 -3.88
C ALA A 165 11.98 -17.05 -2.84
N ARG A 166 11.51 -15.85 -3.21
CA ARG A 166 11.51 -14.69 -2.32
C ARG A 166 10.39 -14.76 -1.27
N PRO A 167 10.66 -14.37 -0.02
CA PRO A 167 9.62 -14.26 0.99
C PRO A 167 8.63 -13.17 0.60
N HIS A 168 7.34 -13.43 0.81
CA HIS A 168 6.24 -12.47 0.56
C HIS A 168 6.11 -11.99 -0.90
N ALA A 169 6.68 -12.72 -1.87
CA ALA A 169 6.71 -12.31 -3.27
C ALA A 169 5.35 -12.36 -3.97
N CYS A 170 4.55 -13.41 -3.77
CA CYS A 170 3.14 -13.49 -4.16
C CYS A 170 2.53 -14.75 -3.55
N ASP A 171 1.46 -14.59 -2.78
CA ASP A 171 0.65 -15.67 -2.25
C ASP A 171 -0.59 -15.86 -3.15
N ASP A 172 -0.37 -16.48 -4.32
CA ASP A 172 -1.46 -16.62 -5.29
C ASP A 172 -2.66 -17.38 -4.69
N ALA A 173 -3.86 -16.90 -5.04
CA ALA A 173 -5.14 -17.35 -4.49
C ALA A 173 -5.26 -17.32 -2.94
N SER A 174 -4.42 -16.56 -2.23
CA SER A 174 -4.62 -16.31 -0.80
C SER A 174 -5.91 -15.52 -0.53
N LEU A 175 -6.33 -15.47 0.74
CA LEU A 175 -7.46 -14.63 1.15
C LEU A 175 -7.27 -13.17 0.72
N ASP A 176 -6.04 -12.65 0.81
CA ASP A 176 -5.69 -11.29 0.41
C ASP A 176 -5.88 -11.10 -1.10
N CYS A 177 -5.36 -12.07 -1.87
CA CYS A 177 -5.45 -12.09 -3.32
C CYS A 177 -6.91 -12.16 -3.81
N VAL A 178 -7.72 -13.03 -3.20
CA VAL A 178 -9.14 -13.19 -3.53
C VAL A 178 -9.93 -11.93 -3.19
N LEU A 179 -9.68 -11.31 -2.03
CA LEU A 179 -10.37 -10.09 -1.61
C LEU A 179 -9.98 -8.85 -2.42
N CYS A 180 -8.72 -8.75 -2.83
CA CYS A 180 -8.27 -7.63 -3.65
C CYS A 180 -8.92 -7.65 -5.04
N GLU A 181 -9.32 -8.80 -5.55
CA GLU A 181 -9.80 -9.05 -6.92
C GLU A 181 -8.79 -8.67 -8.02
N ASN A 182 -8.15 -7.50 -7.95
CA ASN A 182 -7.07 -7.05 -8.83
C ASN A 182 -5.85 -6.65 -7.99
N CYS A 183 -4.71 -7.23 -8.34
CA CYS A 183 -3.40 -6.91 -7.78
C CYS A 183 -2.41 -6.88 -8.93
N SER A 184 -1.62 -5.81 -9.06
CA SER A 184 -0.64 -5.66 -10.13
C SER A 184 0.41 -6.78 -10.08
N LEU A 185 0.83 -7.16 -8.86
CA LEU A 185 1.83 -8.20 -8.65
C LEU A 185 1.39 -9.56 -9.18
N ARG A 186 0.14 -9.94 -8.92
CA ARG A 186 -0.42 -11.20 -9.42
C ARG A 186 -0.36 -11.25 -10.94
N ASN A 187 -0.72 -10.15 -11.60
CA ASN A 187 -0.64 -10.07 -13.06
C ASN A 187 0.81 -10.21 -13.54
N SER A 188 1.75 -9.48 -12.93
CA SER A 188 3.17 -9.59 -13.29
C SER A 188 3.76 -10.98 -13.03
N MET A 189 3.34 -11.67 -11.97
CA MET A 189 3.75 -13.04 -11.69
C MET A 189 3.22 -14.03 -12.73
N VAL A 190 1.96 -13.89 -13.16
CA VAL A 190 1.40 -14.69 -14.25
C VAL A 190 2.15 -14.45 -15.56
N ASP A 191 2.48 -13.18 -15.87
CA ASP A 191 3.25 -12.84 -17.07
C ASP A 191 4.65 -13.47 -17.03
N LEU A 192 5.33 -13.41 -15.88
CA LEU A 192 6.63 -14.07 -15.67
C LEU A 192 6.54 -15.59 -15.81
N GLU A 193 5.50 -16.21 -15.25
CA GLU A 193 5.28 -17.65 -15.35
C GLU A 193 5.10 -18.08 -16.81
N VAL A 194 4.23 -17.37 -17.55
CA VAL A 194 4.01 -17.62 -18.98
C VAL A 194 5.31 -17.47 -19.75
N ALA A 195 6.09 -16.42 -19.48
CA ALA A 195 7.39 -16.21 -20.12
C ALA A 195 8.41 -17.32 -19.79
N SER A 196 8.43 -17.81 -18.54
CA SER A 196 9.28 -18.94 -18.13
C SER A 196 8.89 -20.21 -18.90
N ARG A 197 7.61 -20.57 -18.90
CA ARG A 197 7.10 -21.76 -19.60
C ARG A 197 7.34 -21.71 -21.12
N LEU A 198 7.19 -20.53 -21.74
CA LEU A 198 7.47 -20.35 -23.17
C LEU A 198 8.96 -20.50 -23.51
N ARG A 199 9.88 -20.12 -22.62
CA ARG A 199 11.31 -20.36 -22.80
C ARG A 199 11.64 -21.85 -22.72
N ALA A 200 11.16 -22.52 -21.68
CA ALA A 200 11.34 -23.97 -21.51
C ALA A 200 10.80 -24.77 -22.71
N ALA A 201 9.64 -24.38 -23.27
CA ALA A 201 9.06 -25.04 -24.43
C ALA A 201 9.85 -24.84 -25.73
N LYS A 202 10.67 -23.79 -25.86
CA LYS A 202 11.55 -23.56 -27.02
C LYS A 202 12.86 -24.32 -26.94
N GLU A 203 13.26 -24.71 -25.74
CA GLU A 203 14.51 -25.42 -25.46
C GLU A 203 14.34 -26.95 -25.45
N ALA A 204 13.09 -27.43 -25.43
CA ALA A 204 12.70 -28.85 -25.53
C ALA A 204 12.51 -29.31 -26.98
#